data_AF-A0A1K0JC47-F1
#
_entry.id   AF-A0A1K0JC47-F1
#
_cell.length_a   1.000
_cell.length_b   1.000
_cell.length_c   1.000
_cell.angle_alpha   90.00
_cell.angle_beta   90.00
_cell.angle_gamma   90.00
#
_symmetry.space_group_name_H-M   'P 1'
#
loop_
_entity.id
_entity.type
_entity.pdbx_description
1 polymer ?
#
loop_
_entity_poly.entity_id
_entity_poly.type
_entity_poly.pdbx_seq_one_letter_code
_entity_poly.pdbx_strand_id
1 'polypeptide(L)' 'MKNNVPWDVAFSMSEAERFAAAVVMSEHEGAEFDWNTLAFKEPKP' A
#
# COMPACT_ATOMS: atom_id res chain seq x y z
N MET A 1 -4.01 -1.62 12.67
CA MET A 1 -3.97 -1.30 11.23
C MET A 1 -2.64 -1.82 10.69
N LYS A 2 -2.67 -2.80 9.78
CA LYS A 2 -1.48 -3.20 9.02
C LYS A 2 -1.67 -2.54 7.65
N ASN A 3 -0.79 -1.60 7.28
CA ASN A 3 -0.87 -0.81 6.04
C ASN A 3 -2.15 0.04 5.90
N ASN A 4 -2.71 0.56 7.00
CA ASN A 4 -3.85 1.50 7.03
C ASN A 4 -5.17 1.05 6.37
N VAL A 5 -5.32 -0.22 6.01
CA VAL A 5 -6.61 -0.78 5.59
C VAL A 5 -7.37 -1.27 6.84
N PRO A 6 -8.64 -0.87 7.05
CA PRO A 6 -9.50 -1.44 8.08
C PRO A 6 -9.56 -2.96 7.98
N TRP A 7 -9.47 -3.65 9.13
CA TRP A 7 -9.29 -5.10 9.18
C TRP A 7 -10.46 -5.88 8.54
N ASP A 8 -11.67 -5.38 8.69
CA ASP A 8 -12.91 -5.88 8.09
C ASP A 8 -12.96 -5.71 6.56
N VAL A 9 -12.45 -4.60 6.04
CA VAL A 9 -12.36 -4.34 4.59
C VAL A 9 -11.26 -5.18 3.94
N ALA A 10 -10.18 -5.49 4.67
CA ALA A 10 -9.08 -6.27 4.13
C ALA A 10 -9.50 -7.71 3.75
N PHE A 11 -10.49 -8.33 4.41
CA PHE A 11 -10.94 -9.69 4.07
C PHE A 11 -12.05 -9.72 3.01
N SER A 12 -12.69 -8.60 2.70
CA SER A 12 -13.64 -8.51 1.59
C SER A 12 -12.96 -8.26 0.24
N MET A 13 -11.67 -7.91 0.26
CA MET A 13 -10.87 -7.60 -0.91
C MET A 13 -10.09 -8.82 -1.43
N SER A 14 -10.01 -8.93 -2.75
CA SER A 14 -9.04 -9.80 -3.42
C SER A 14 -7.60 -9.42 -3.04
N GLU A 15 -6.63 -10.30 -3.32
CA GLU A 15 -5.21 -9.97 -3.10
C GLU A 15 -4.77 -8.73 -3.88
N ALA A 16 -5.24 -8.59 -5.13
CA ALA A 16 -4.94 -7.43 -5.97
C ALA A 16 -5.49 -6.13 -5.38
N GLU A 17 -6.73 -6.15 -4.88
CA GLU A 17 -7.35 -4.99 -4.24
C GLU A 17 -6.66 -4.60 -2.93
N ARG A 18 -6.27 -5.58 -2.11
CA ARG A 18 -5.50 -5.33 -0.88
C ARG A 18 -4.14 -4.71 -1.18
N PHE A 19 -3.45 -5.21 -2.19
CA PHE A 19 -2.18 -4.67 -2.63
C PHE A 19 -2.33 -3.22 -3.12
N ALA A 20 -3.30 -2.95 -3.98
CA ALA A 20 -3.59 -1.60 -4.47
C ALA A 20 -3.93 -0.64 -3.33
N ALA A 21 -4.76 -1.07 -2.37
CA ALA A 21 -5.09 -0.26 -1.19
C ALA A 21 -3.86 0.05 -0.33
N ALA A 22 -2.97 -0.93 -0.13
CA ALA A 22 -1.73 -0.71 0.61
C ALA A 22 -0.83 0.31 -0.09
N VAL A 23 -0.66 0.22 -1.42
CA VAL A 23 0.13 1.19 -2.20
C VAL A 23 -0.45 2.59 -2.07
N VAL A 24 -1.75 2.77 -2.34
CA VAL A 24 -2.41 4.08 -2.32
C VAL A 24 -2.33 4.74 -0.93
N MET A 25 -2.56 3.96 0.14
CA MET A 25 -2.52 4.51 1.50
C MET A 25 -1.09 4.88 1.91
N SER A 26 -0.08 4.10 1.52
CA SER A 26 1.32 4.45 1.76
C SER A 26 1.76 5.68 0.97
N GLU A 27 1.31 5.85 -0.28
CA GLU A 27 1.59 7.05 -1.06
C GLU A 27 0.93 8.31 -0.47
N HIS A 28 -0.27 8.17 0.12
CA HIS A 28 -0.93 9.26 0.84
C HIS A 28 -0.11 9.75 2.06
N GLU A 29 0.69 8.87 2.67
CA GLU A 29 1.57 9.19 3.80
C GLU A 29 2.97 9.68 3.36
N GLY A 30 3.20 9.83 2.05
CA GLY A 30 4.45 10.36 1.48
C GLY A 30 5.46 9.30 1.04
N ALA A 31 5.09 8.01 1.04
CA ALA A 31 5.88 6.99 0.35
C ALA A 31 5.76 7.16 -1.17
N GLU A 32 6.68 6.57 -1.93
CA GLU A 32 6.59 6.51 -3.40
C GLU A 32 6.78 5.06 -3.83
N PHE A 33 5.82 4.50 -4.59
CA PHE A 33 5.88 3.12 -5.05
C PHE A 33 6.38 3.04 -6.50
N ASP A 34 7.42 2.24 -6.76
CA ASP A 34 7.94 2.01 -8.11
C ASP A 34 7.30 0.77 -8.72
N TRP A 35 6.46 0.99 -9.74
CA TRP A 35 5.75 -0.06 -10.46
C TRP A 35 6.64 -0.92 -11.37
N ASN A 36 7.85 -0.47 -11.70
CA ASN A 36 8.78 -1.28 -12.51
C ASN A 36 9.51 -2.31 -11.65
N THR A 37 9.85 -1.94 -10.42
CA THR A 37 10.58 -2.81 -9.47
C THR A 37 9.68 -3.46 -8.43
N LEU A 38 8.41 -3.04 -8.37
CA LEU A 38 7.40 -3.46 -7.40
C LEU A 38 7.84 -3.25 -5.95
N ALA A 39 8.48 -2.12 -5.68
CA ALA A 39 9.03 -1.77 -4.37
C ALA A 39 8.76 -0.30 -4.00
N PHE A 40 8.62 -0.02 -2.70
CA PHE A 40 8.64 1.36 -2.20
C PHE A 40 10.05 1.91 -2.26
N LYS A 41 10.19 3.17 -2.69
CA LYS A 41 11.46 3.90 -2.63
C LYS A 41 11.83 4.16 -1.18
N GLU A 42 13.13 4.06 -0.88
CA GLU A 42 13.62 4.42 0.44
C GLU A 42 13.34 5.91 0.72
N PRO A 43 12.85 6.26 1.93
CA PRO A 43 12.68 7.65 2.29
C PRO A 43 14.04 8.36 2.23
N LYS A 44 14.10 9.49 1.52
CA LYS A 44 15.32 10.32 1.51
C LYS A 44 15.59 10.82 2.95
N PRO A 45 16.84 10.74 3.44
CA PRO A 45 17.22 11.18 4.77
C PRO A 45 17.04 12.69 4.97
#